data_AF-A0A2N3IBI8-F1
#
_entry.id   AF-A0A2N3IBI8-F1
#
_cell.length_a   1.000
_cell.length_b   1.000
_cell.length_c   1.000
_cell.angle_alpha   90.00
_cell.angle_beta   90.00
_cell.angle_gamma   90.00
#
_symmetry.space_group_name_H-M   'P 1'
#
loop_
_entity.id
_entity.type
_entity.pdbx_description
1 polymer ?
#
loop_
_entity_poly.entity_id
_entity_poly.type
_entity_poly.pdbx_seq_one_letter_code
_entity_poly.pdbx_strand_id
1 'polypeptide(L)'
;MKLFKNILITMIALVFATACDEGIDPITAVKPGVDETAPVIKINYPTEGTILKVLDLVTSIDIDIKVTDDIEIGSISVLMDGNEIAGFNTFTDYRIALEKFTYDNVATGNHIMTVTATDLEGKSTTSSVNFSKEPPYTPLFEGEVFYMPFDGDYYELVNIVQATKVGSPGFAGESIIGTDSYSGTTNSYLTYPIASLLSSEFTAAFWYKVNPSPDRAGILVVGDDETDRNQGFRLFREGNGAEQRIKLNVGIGTAEVWNDGDVIDVAAGEWVHVAFTISQTQCTIFFNGVEMRSSPLTAAVDWTGCETMTIGAGGETFSYWNHLSDNSAIDELRLFNKALTAGEIQDMINVTNPYQPKYGETFYMPFDGNNTDLISYNEATVVGTTGFAGESALGSDAFAGAADSYLTFPTEGLFGEEFSTVFWYKVNPGPDRAGILVVGNNIPENRSQGFRLFREGSATEQRIKLNVGTETAEVWNDGGVIDATAGEWVQIAVTVSLTKCTVYFNGVEMLSSDLSKGIDWTGCTTMTIGAGGETFSYWNHLSDSSFLDELRIFNTALSQEEIQTIYDAEK
;
A
#
# COMPACT_ATOMS: atom_id res chain seq x y z
N MET A 1 -68.68 -18.49 -76.89
CA MET A 1 -68.01 -17.96 -75.68
C MET A 1 -68.58 -18.44 -74.33
N LYS A 2 -69.88 -18.80 -74.19
CA LYS A 2 -70.43 -19.27 -72.90
C LYS A 2 -70.01 -20.71 -72.52
N LEU A 3 -69.84 -21.62 -73.50
CA LEU A 3 -69.48 -23.02 -73.22
C LEU A 3 -68.05 -23.18 -72.68
N PHE A 4 -67.08 -22.46 -73.24
CA PHE A 4 -65.68 -22.48 -72.79
C PHE A 4 -65.47 -21.86 -71.41
N LYS A 5 -66.25 -20.83 -71.05
CA LYS A 5 -66.18 -20.21 -69.72
C LYS A 5 -66.68 -21.17 -68.65
N ASN A 6 -67.71 -21.95 -68.93
CA ASN A 6 -68.22 -22.94 -68.00
C ASN A 6 -67.25 -24.11 -67.84
N ILE A 7 -66.65 -24.62 -68.91
CA ILE A 7 -65.66 -25.72 -68.85
C ILE A 7 -64.40 -25.30 -68.05
N LEU A 8 -63.93 -24.06 -68.21
CA LEU A 8 -62.78 -23.56 -67.46
C LEU A 8 -63.10 -23.40 -65.96
N ILE A 9 -64.32 -22.95 -65.61
CA ILE A 9 -64.77 -22.86 -64.22
C ILE A 9 -64.90 -24.25 -63.59
N THR A 10 -65.39 -25.25 -64.32
CA THR A 10 -65.48 -26.63 -63.81
C THR A 10 -64.10 -27.27 -63.66
N MET A 11 -63.15 -27.00 -64.57
CA MET A 11 -61.77 -27.50 -64.42
C MET A 11 -61.05 -26.87 -63.23
N ILE A 12 -61.20 -25.56 -63.01
CA ILE A 12 -60.60 -24.88 -61.85
C ILE A 12 -61.22 -25.39 -60.54
N ALA A 13 -62.54 -25.60 -60.51
CA ALA A 13 -63.21 -26.19 -59.35
C ALA A 13 -62.78 -27.65 -59.07
N LEU A 14 -62.47 -28.44 -60.11
CA LEU A 14 -61.92 -29.79 -59.95
C LEU A 14 -60.50 -29.77 -59.38
N VAL A 15 -59.65 -28.83 -59.82
CA VAL A 15 -58.27 -28.69 -59.33
C VAL A 15 -58.24 -28.27 -57.86
N PHE A 16 -59.16 -27.40 -57.41
CA PHE A 16 -59.28 -27.05 -55.99
C PHE A 16 -59.93 -28.15 -55.13
N ALA A 17 -60.73 -29.04 -55.72
CA ALA A 17 -61.33 -30.18 -55.00
C ALA A 17 -60.35 -31.36 -54.83
N THR A 18 -59.28 -31.44 -55.63
CA THR A 18 -58.27 -32.51 -55.54
C THR A 18 -56.93 -32.04 -54.96
N ALA A 19 -56.77 -30.75 -54.65
CA ALA A 19 -55.51 -30.17 -54.16
C ALA A 19 -55.41 -30.08 -52.62
N CYS A 20 -56.36 -30.65 -51.88
CA CYS A 20 -56.31 -30.69 -50.41
C CYS A 20 -56.73 -32.06 -49.89
N ASP A 21 -56.00 -33.11 -50.27
CA ASP A 21 -55.90 -34.34 -49.47
C ASP A 21 -54.63 -35.14 -49.81
N GLU A 22 -53.48 -34.45 -49.97
CA GLU A 22 -52.21 -35.12 -49.70
C GLU A 22 -52.06 -35.14 -48.19
N GLY A 23 -52.63 -36.18 -47.59
CA GLY A 23 -52.45 -36.50 -46.19
C GLY A 23 -50.97 -36.35 -45.84
N ILE A 24 -50.71 -35.57 -44.79
CA ILE A 24 -49.41 -35.55 -44.14
C ILE A 24 -49.06 -37.02 -43.89
N ASP A 25 -47.96 -37.49 -44.49
CA ASP A 25 -47.47 -38.86 -44.31
C ASP A 25 -47.51 -39.14 -42.80
N PRO A 26 -48.20 -40.21 -42.33
CA PRO A 26 -48.26 -40.48 -40.90
C PRO A 26 -46.82 -40.55 -40.41
N ILE A 27 -46.44 -39.66 -39.49
CA ILE A 27 -45.13 -39.72 -38.84
C ILE A 27 -45.10 -41.07 -38.12
N THR A 28 -44.48 -42.07 -38.76
CA THR A 28 -44.22 -43.34 -38.13
C THR A 28 -43.23 -43.06 -37.02
N ALA A 29 -43.70 -43.15 -35.77
CA ALA A 29 -42.86 -42.96 -34.60
C ALA A 29 -41.71 -43.97 -34.66
N VAL A 30 -40.51 -43.48 -34.96
CA VAL A 30 -39.29 -44.26 -34.79
C VAL A 30 -39.12 -44.41 -33.28
N LYS A 31 -39.00 -45.66 -32.81
CA LYS A 31 -38.72 -45.89 -31.38
C LYS A 31 -37.44 -45.12 -31.02
N PRO A 32 -37.45 -44.36 -29.91
CA PRO A 32 -36.20 -43.83 -29.35
C PRO A 32 -35.19 -44.97 -29.21
N GLY A 33 -33.90 -44.66 -29.40
CA GLY A 33 -32.84 -45.62 -29.11
C GLY A 33 -32.89 -46.09 -27.65
N VAL A 34 -32.05 -47.06 -27.30
CA VAL A 34 -31.86 -47.39 -25.88
C VAL A 34 -31.23 -46.18 -25.20
N ASP A 35 -31.75 -45.81 -24.05
CA ASP A 35 -31.14 -44.81 -23.17
C ASP A 35 -29.87 -45.41 -22.56
N GLU A 36 -28.72 -44.90 -22.95
CA GLU A 36 -27.42 -45.44 -22.54
C GLU A 36 -26.77 -44.61 -21.43
N THR A 37 -26.91 -43.29 -21.46
CA THR A 37 -26.12 -42.39 -20.60
C THR A 37 -26.97 -41.57 -19.64
N ALA A 38 -26.38 -41.13 -18.54
CA ALA A 38 -27.02 -40.13 -17.68
C ALA A 38 -26.86 -38.73 -18.29
N PRO A 39 -27.69 -37.75 -17.91
CA PRO A 39 -27.60 -36.39 -18.44
C PRO A 39 -26.22 -35.77 -18.20
N VAL A 40 -25.72 -34.99 -19.16
CA VAL A 40 -24.47 -34.24 -19.05
C VAL A 40 -24.77 -32.78 -18.69
N ILE A 41 -24.13 -32.28 -17.63
CA ILE A 41 -24.31 -30.92 -17.13
C ILE A 41 -23.11 -30.06 -17.50
N LYS A 42 -23.37 -28.86 -18.02
CA LYS A 42 -22.40 -27.79 -18.17
C LYS A 42 -22.93 -26.53 -17.50
N ILE A 43 -22.25 -26.08 -16.46
CA ILE A 43 -22.47 -24.78 -15.84
C ILE A 43 -21.66 -23.75 -16.64
N ASN A 44 -22.35 -22.82 -17.32
CA ASN A 44 -21.68 -21.75 -18.05
C ASN A 44 -21.38 -20.55 -17.12
N TYR A 45 -22.26 -20.28 -16.15
CA TYR A 45 -22.05 -19.28 -15.12
C TYR A 45 -22.91 -19.59 -13.86
N PRO A 46 -22.42 -19.35 -12.63
CA PRO A 46 -21.07 -18.93 -12.26
C PRO A 46 -19.98 -19.94 -12.67
N THR A 47 -18.77 -19.44 -12.88
CA THR A 47 -17.57 -20.28 -13.08
C THR A 47 -16.84 -20.50 -11.75
N GLU A 48 -16.02 -21.54 -11.68
CA GLU A 48 -15.24 -21.85 -10.46
C GLU A 48 -14.41 -20.63 -10.04
N GLY A 49 -14.52 -20.24 -8.77
CA GLY A 49 -13.82 -19.08 -8.21
C GLY A 49 -14.41 -17.72 -8.59
N THR A 50 -15.65 -17.65 -9.08
CA THR A 50 -16.32 -16.35 -9.29
C THR A 50 -16.37 -15.58 -7.96
N ILE A 51 -16.02 -14.29 -7.96
CA ILE A 51 -16.07 -13.42 -6.78
C ILE A 51 -17.04 -12.27 -7.05
N LEU A 52 -18.03 -12.10 -6.17
CA LEU A 52 -18.97 -10.98 -6.19
C LEU A 52 -18.52 -9.90 -5.22
N LYS A 53 -18.26 -8.70 -5.74
CA LYS A 53 -17.97 -7.49 -4.96
C LYS A 53 -19.15 -6.53 -5.17
N VAL A 54 -19.99 -6.35 -4.15
CA VAL A 54 -21.07 -5.35 -4.15
C VAL A 54 -21.32 -4.82 -2.73
N LEU A 55 -21.90 -3.62 -2.64
CA LEU A 55 -22.18 -2.96 -1.37
C LEU A 55 -23.37 -3.58 -0.62
N ASP A 56 -24.30 -4.19 -1.35
CA ASP A 56 -25.50 -4.77 -0.76
C ASP A 56 -25.16 -5.95 0.15
N LEU A 57 -25.89 -6.07 1.27
CA LEU A 57 -25.76 -7.19 2.21
C LEU A 57 -26.12 -8.53 1.56
N VAL A 58 -27.06 -8.50 0.61
CA VAL A 58 -27.44 -9.62 -0.25
C VAL A 58 -27.46 -9.14 -1.69
N THR A 59 -27.06 -9.98 -2.63
CA THR A 59 -26.99 -9.62 -4.06
C THR A 59 -27.57 -10.70 -4.95
N SER A 60 -27.78 -10.34 -6.22
CA SER A 60 -28.19 -11.26 -7.26
C SER A 60 -27.02 -11.82 -8.06
N ILE A 61 -27.15 -13.07 -8.46
CA ILE A 61 -26.27 -13.74 -9.41
C ILE A 61 -27.10 -14.37 -10.54
N ASP A 62 -26.68 -14.14 -11.78
CA ASP A 62 -27.26 -14.85 -12.92
C ASP A 62 -26.74 -16.29 -12.93
N ILE A 63 -27.56 -17.21 -13.41
CA ILE A 63 -27.23 -18.63 -13.53
C ILE A 63 -27.52 -19.03 -14.97
N ASP A 64 -26.51 -19.62 -15.62
CA ASP A 64 -26.60 -20.13 -17.00
C ASP A 64 -26.12 -21.57 -17.01
N ILE A 65 -27.05 -22.51 -17.24
CA ILE A 65 -26.77 -23.94 -17.28
C ILE A 65 -27.26 -24.55 -18.58
N LYS A 66 -26.50 -25.54 -19.05
CA LYS A 66 -26.85 -26.39 -20.17
C LYS A 66 -26.85 -27.84 -19.72
N VAL A 67 -27.95 -28.54 -19.95
CA VAL A 67 -28.06 -29.99 -19.71
C VAL A 67 -28.41 -30.68 -21.01
N THR A 68 -27.74 -31.79 -21.31
CA THR A 68 -27.99 -32.60 -22.51
C THR A 68 -28.12 -34.06 -22.18
N ASP A 69 -29.00 -34.76 -22.89
CA ASP A 69 -29.24 -36.19 -22.73
C ASP A 69 -29.32 -36.88 -24.11
N ASP A 70 -29.01 -38.19 -24.18
CA ASP A 70 -29.11 -38.96 -25.42
C ASP A 70 -30.57 -39.27 -25.81
N ILE A 71 -31.47 -39.39 -24.82
CA ILE A 71 -32.87 -39.70 -25.04
C ILE A 71 -33.78 -38.57 -24.57
N GLU A 72 -33.87 -38.33 -23.26
CA GLU A 72 -34.84 -37.42 -22.65
C GLU A 72 -34.50 -37.05 -21.20
N ILE A 73 -34.40 -35.74 -20.94
CA ILE A 73 -34.20 -35.16 -19.60
C ILE A 73 -35.53 -35.25 -18.82
N GLY A 74 -35.49 -35.80 -17.60
CA GLY A 74 -36.64 -35.89 -16.71
C GLY A 74 -36.77 -34.67 -15.80
N SER A 75 -35.71 -34.31 -15.08
CA SER A 75 -35.69 -33.15 -14.19
C SER A 75 -34.31 -32.53 -14.01
N ILE A 76 -34.28 -31.25 -13.67
CA ILE A 76 -33.10 -30.50 -13.27
C ILE A 76 -33.42 -29.79 -11.96
N SER A 77 -32.56 -29.94 -10.95
CA SER A 77 -32.64 -29.22 -9.68
C SER A 77 -31.36 -28.41 -9.49
N VAL A 78 -31.52 -27.15 -9.13
CA VAL A 78 -30.41 -26.23 -8.84
C VAL A 78 -30.50 -25.84 -7.37
N LEU A 79 -29.41 -26.09 -6.64
CA LEU A 79 -29.28 -25.83 -5.22
C LEU A 79 -28.20 -24.76 -4.98
N MET A 80 -28.47 -23.86 -4.03
CA MET A 80 -27.51 -22.93 -3.46
C MET A 80 -27.27 -23.30 -2.00
N ASP A 81 -26.05 -23.63 -1.63
CA ASP A 81 -25.65 -24.05 -0.28
C ASP A 81 -26.54 -25.18 0.29
N GLY A 82 -26.91 -26.12 -0.58
CA GLY A 82 -27.77 -27.25 -0.25
C GLY A 82 -29.28 -26.96 -0.19
N ASN A 83 -29.70 -25.72 -0.46
CA ASN A 83 -31.11 -25.37 -0.58
C ASN A 83 -31.52 -25.25 -2.05
N GLU A 84 -32.60 -25.92 -2.44
CA GLU A 84 -33.12 -25.81 -3.82
C GLU A 84 -33.62 -24.39 -4.11
N ILE A 85 -33.07 -23.78 -5.16
CA ILE A 85 -33.40 -22.43 -5.62
C ILE A 85 -34.18 -22.42 -6.94
N ALA A 86 -34.06 -23.48 -7.75
CA ALA A 86 -34.84 -23.66 -8.97
C ALA A 86 -34.98 -25.14 -9.32
N GLY A 87 -36.10 -25.50 -9.94
CA GLY A 87 -36.37 -26.84 -10.43
C GLY A 87 -37.10 -26.80 -11.78
N PHE A 88 -36.69 -27.65 -12.71
CA PHE A 88 -37.22 -27.74 -14.07
C PHE A 88 -37.61 -29.18 -14.38
N ASN A 89 -38.79 -29.36 -14.99
CA ASN A 89 -39.33 -30.67 -15.37
C ASN A 89 -40.12 -30.63 -16.70
N THR A 90 -40.05 -29.51 -17.41
CA THR A 90 -40.74 -29.28 -18.68
C THR A 90 -39.78 -28.57 -19.61
N PHE A 91 -39.53 -29.15 -20.78
CA PHE A 91 -38.49 -28.70 -21.69
C PHE A 91 -39.06 -28.47 -23.10
N THR A 92 -38.64 -27.40 -23.76
CA THR A 92 -39.02 -27.14 -25.17
C THR A 92 -38.31 -28.13 -26.10
N ASP A 93 -37.04 -28.41 -25.81
CA ASP A 93 -36.28 -29.52 -26.38
C ASP A 93 -35.92 -30.47 -25.24
N TYR A 94 -36.53 -31.65 -25.24
CA TYR A 94 -36.39 -32.63 -24.17
C TYR A 94 -35.01 -33.30 -24.14
N ARG A 95 -34.15 -33.06 -25.13
CA ARG A 95 -32.74 -33.53 -25.14
C ARG A 95 -31.74 -32.47 -24.75
N ILE A 96 -32.13 -31.19 -24.80
CA ILE A 96 -31.24 -30.06 -24.54
C ILE A 96 -32.02 -29.01 -23.75
N ALA A 97 -31.75 -28.93 -22.45
CA ALA A 97 -32.25 -27.85 -21.61
C ALA A 97 -31.22 -26.71 -21.54
N LEU A 98 -31.67 -25.49 -21.78
CA LEU A 98 -30.89 -24.26 -21.67
C LEU A 98 -31.61 -23.34 -20.69
N GLU A 99 -31.17 -23.36 -19.43
CA GLU A 99 -31.83 -22.62 -18.37
C GLU A 99 -31.01 -21.38 -17.98
N LYS A 100 -31.69 -20.23 -17.98
CA LYS A 100 -31.13 -18.94 -17.56
C LYS A 100 -32.10 -18.26 -16.60
N PHE A 101 -31.64 -17.98 -15.39
CA PHE A 101 -32.42 -17.29 -14.38
C PHE A 101 -31.50 -16.57 -13.38
N THR A 102 -32.06 -15.68 -12.58
CA THR A 102 -31.33 -14.90 -11.58
C THR A 102 -31.72 -15.39 -10.18
N TYR A 103 -30.73 -15.60 -9.31
CA TYR A 103 -30.92 -15.85 -7.88
C TYR A 103 -30.53 -14.60 -7.09
N ASP A 104 -31.44 -14.01 -6.32
CA ASP A 104 -31.33 -12.66 -5.75
C ASP A 104 -30.92 -12.60 -4.27
N ASN A 105 -30.53 -13.74 -3.69
CA ASN A 105 -30.29 -13.86 -2.24
C ASN A 105 -28.91 -14.46 -1.91
N VAL A 106 -27.86 -13.98 -2.58
CA VAL A 106 -26.47 -14.34 -2.25
C VAL A 106 -25.97 -13.45 -1.11
N ALA A 107 -25.74 -14.04 0.06
CA ALA A 107 -25.16 -13.35 1.23
C ALA A 107 -23.63 -13.24 1.12
N THR A 108 -22.98 -12.54 2.05
CA THR A 108 -21.51 -12.50 2.10
C THR A 108 -20.95 -13.85 2.60
N GLY A 109 -19.94 -14.38 1.91
CA GLY A 109 -19.29 -15.64 2.26
C GLY A 109 -18.97 -16.51 1.04
N ASN A 110 -18.56 -17.75 1.31
CA ASN A 110 -18.35 -18.77 0.29
C ASN A 110 -19.65 -19.52 0.03
N HIS A 111 -19.94 -19.75 -1.25
CA HIS A 111 -21.15 -20.40 -1.74
C HIS A 111 -20.83 -21.57 -2.65
N ILE A 112 -21.69 -22.58 -2.63
CA ILE A 112 -21.62 -23.72 -3.53
C ILE A 112 -22.94 -23.82 -4.29
N MET A 113 -22.90 -23.60 -5.60
CA MET A 113 -24.02 -23.91 -6.47
C MET A 113 -23.89 -25.35 -6.97
N THR A 114 -24.94 -26.15 -6.80
CA THR A 114 -24.99 -27.55 -7.22
C THR A 114 -26.16 -27.77 -8.17
N VAL A 115 -25.90 -28.39 -9.31
CA VAL A 115 -26.91 -28.76 -10.31
C VAL A 115 -26.99 -30.27 -10.37
N THR A 116 -28.18 -30.82 -10.20
CA THR A 116 -28.47 -32.25 -10.35
C THR A 116 -29.48 -32.43 -11.47
N ALA A 117 -29.14 -33.22 -12.49
CA ALA A 117 -30.03 -33.56 -13.60
C ALA A 117 -30.31 -35.07 -13.58
N THR A 118 -31.56 -35.45 -13.81
CA THR A 118 -32.03 -36.84 -13.84
C THR A 118 -32.82 -37.10 -15.11
N ASP A 119 -32.58 -38.22 -15.80
CA ASP A 119 -33.37 -38.66 -16.95
C ASP A 119 -34.69 -39.34 -16.53
N LEU A 120 -35.50 -39.79 -17.50
CA LEU A 120 -36.74 -40.52 -17.22
C LEU A 120 -36.53 -41.98 -16.76
N GLU A 121 -35.35 -42.56 -16.96
CA GLU A 121 -34.98 -43.88 -16.44
C GLU A 121 -34.40 -43.83 -15.02
N GLY A 122 -34.18 -42.63 -14.47
CA GLY A 122 -33.69 -42.36 -13.13
C GLY A 122 -32.17 -42.28 -12.99
N LYS A 123 -31.39 -42.23 -14.08
CA LYS A 123 -29.94 -41.98 -13.98
C LYS A 123 -29.71 -40.48 -13.79
N SER A 124 -28.72 -40.14 -12.98
CA SER A 124 -28.48 -38.76 -12.59
C SER A 124 -27.01 -38.39 -12.61
N THR A 125 -26.76 -37.11 -12.89
CA THR A 125 -25.45 -36.47 -12.82
C THR A 125 -25.56 -35.25 -11.91
N THR A 126 -24.50 -34.99 -11.14
CA THR A 126 -24.38 -33.79 -10.32
C THR A 126 -23.10 -33.05 -10.68
N SER A 127 -23.19 -31.73 -10.80
CA SER A 127 -22.06 -30.84 -11.01
C SER A 127 -22.17 -29.66 -10.03
N SER A 128 -21.05 -29.21 -9.49
CA SER A 128 -21.01 -28.10 -8.54
C SER A 128 -19.95 -27.09 -8.95
N VAL A 129 -20.16 -25.85 -8.54
CA VAL A 129 -19.21 -24.75 -8.71
C VAL A 129 -19.14 -23.94 -7.42
N ASN A 130 -17.93 -23.58 -7.00
CA ASN A 130 -17.70 -22.73 -5.84
C ASN A 130 -17.53 -21.28 -6.30
N PHE A 131 -18.14 -20.35 -5.57
CA PHE A 131 -17.97 -18.91 -5.75
C PHE A 131 -18.08 -18.20 -4.40
N SER A 132 -17.73 -16.93 -4.33
CA SER A 132 -17.82 -16.16 -3.08
C SER A 132 -18.41 -14.79 -3.32
N LYS A 133 -18.98 -14.21 -2.25
CA LYS A 133 -19.26 -12.78 -2.14
C LYS A 133 -18.40 -12.21 -1.04
N GLU A 134 -17.58 -11.23 -1.37
CA GLU A 134 -16.72 -10.55 -0.40
C GLU A 134 -17.50 -9.50 0.41
N PRO A 135 -17.11 -9.26 1.68
CA PRO A 135 -17.62 -8.12 2.41
C PRO A 135 -17.22 -6.82 1.70
N PRO A 136 -18.08 -5.78 1.70
CA PRO A 136 -17.70 -4.49 1.14
C PRO A 136 -16.54 -3.91 1.95
N TYR A 137 -15.61 -3.28 1.24
CA TYR A 137 -14.49 -2.59 1.85
C TYR A 137 -14.98 -1.42 2.71
N THR A 138 -14.31 -1.22 3.84
CA THR A 138 -14.52 -0.07 4.71
C THR A 138 -13.24 0.76 4.67
N PRO A 139 -13.32 2.06 4.30
CA PRO A 139 -12.16 2.95 4.33
C PRO A 139 -11.42 2.87 5.66
N LEU A 140 -10.09 2.75 5.59
CA LEU A 140 -9.23 2.61 6.77
C LEU A 140 -8.81 3.98 7.30
N PHE A 141 -8.76 4.99 6.44
CA PHE A 141 -8.21 6.30 6.73
C PHE A 141 -9.28 7.40 6.62
N GLU A 142 -9.11 8.46 7.40
CA GLU A 142 -10.01 9.61 7.31
C GLU A 142 -9.89 10.30 5.94
N GLY A 143 -11.03 10.57 5.31
CA GLY A 143 -11.08 11.25 4.00
C GLY A 143 -10.76 10.36 2.79
N GLU A 144 -10.52 9.06 3.00
CA GLU A 144 -10.36 8.08 1.91
C GLU A 144 -11.66 7.89 1.13
N VAL A 145 -11.61 8.11 -0.18
CA VAL A 145 -12.78 8.08 -1.09
C VAL A 145 -12.63 7.11 -2.26
N PHE A 146 -11.45 6.52 -2.41
CA PHE A 146 -11.13 5.56 -3.47
C PHE A 146 -9.99 4.65 -2.99
N TYR A 147 -10.10 3.35 -3.26
CA TYR A 147 -9.03 2.39 -2.99
C TYR A 147 -9.00 1.28 -4.04
N MET A 148 -7.89 1.17 -4.77
CA MET A 148 -7.66 0.15 -5.78
C MET A 148 -6.38 -0.64 -5.46
N PRO A 149 -6.50 -1.86 -4.89
CA PRO A 149 -5.33 -2.67 -4.52
C PRO A 149 -4.66 -3.36 -5.70
N PHE A 150 -5.32 -3.49 -6.85
CA PHE A 150 -4.79 -4.24 -8.00
C PHE A 150 -4.54 -5.74 -7.76
N ASP A 151 -5.30 -6.34 -6.84
CA ASP A 151 -5.31 -7.77 -6.51
C ASP A 151 -5.94 -8.65 -7.61
N GLY A 152 -5.32 -8.69 -8.79
CA GLY A 152 -5.77 -9.49 -9.92
C GLY A 152 -7.03 -8.96 -10.63
N ASP A 153 -7.55 -7.81 -10.19
CA ASP A 153 -8.61 -7.06 -10.87
C ASP A 153 -8.38 -5.54 -10.79
N TYR A 154 -9.32 -4.77 -11.35
CA TYR A 154 -9.27 -3.30 -11.41
C TYR A 154 -10.49 -2.68 -10.74
N TYR A 155 -11.03 -3.31 -9.69
CA TYR A 155 -12.07 -2.72 -8.87
C TYR A 155 -11.45 -1.70 -7.92
N GLU A 156 -12.06 -0.53 -7.85
CA GLU A 156 -11.92 0.33 -6.68
C GLU A 156 -12.96 -0.12 -5.64
N LEU A 157 -12.55 -0.37 -4.41
CA LEU A 157 -13.32 -1.09 -3.41
C LEU A 157 -14.27 -0.20 -2.58
N VAL A 158 -14.09 1.12 -2.55
CA VAL A 158 -14.94 2.04 -1.75
C VAL A 158 -16.36 2.11 -2.32
N ASN A 159 -16.48 2.30 -3.63
CA ASN A 159 -17.73 2.39 -4.37
C ASN A 159 -17.99 1.14 -5.22
N ILE A 160 -17.02 0.22 -5.28
CA ILE A 160 -17.10 -1.05 -6.03
C ILE A 160 -17.36 -0.80 -7.52
N VAL A 161 -16.51 0.05 -8.11
CA VAL A 161 -16.57 0.40 -9.52
C VAL A 161 -15.30 -0.11 -10.20
N GLN A 162 -15.47 -0.87 -11.28
CA GLN A 162 -14.34 -1.37 -12.06
C GLN A 162 -13.85 -0.29 -13.05
N ALA A 163 -12.54 -0.06 -13.07
CA ALA A 163 -11.94 0.82 -14.07
C ALA A 163 -12.04 0.22 -15.48
N THR A 164 -12.19 1.09 -16.49
CA THR A 164 -12.21 0.69 -17.89
C THR A 164 -10.79 0.54 -18.41
N LYS A 165 -10.51 -0.59 -19.04
CA LYS A 165 -9.19 -0.89 -19.63
C LYS A 165 -9.08 -0.31 -21.04
N VAL A 166 -7.96 0.33 -21.33
CA VAL A 166 -7.53 0.67 -22.68
C VAL A 166 -6.28 -0.15 -23.00
N GLY A 167 -6.25 -0.81 -24.16
CA GLY A 167 -5.19 -1.73 -24.52
C GLY A 167 -5.25 -3.04 -23.72
N SER A 168 -4.08 -3.50 -23.26
CA SER A 168 -3.91 -4.76 -22.53
C SER A 168 -3.03 -4.55 -21.29
N PRO A 169 -3.47 -3.76 -20.30
CA PRO A 169 -2.78 -3.69 -19.01
C PRO A 169 -2.81 -5.08 -18.35
N GLY A 170 -1.79 -5.37 -17.56
CA GLY A 170 -1.62 -6.64 -16.88
C GLY A 170 -1.37 -6.44 -15.39
N PHE A 171 -0.76 -7.46 -14.80
CA PHE A 171 -0.32 -7.47 -13.41
C PHE A 171 1.13 -7.95 -13.32
N ALA A 172 1.87 -7.47 -12.32
CA ALA A 172 3.32 -7.66 -12.22
C ALA A 172 3.73 -9.06 -11.71
N GLY A 173 2.83 -9.80 -11.07
CA GLY A 173 3.10 -11.04 -10.34
C GLY A 173 3.81 -10.83 -9.00
N GLU A 174 3.85 -9.58 -8.52
CA GLU A 174 4.39 -9.17 -7.23
C GLU A 174 3.59 -7.98 -6.69
N SER A 175 3.60 -7.77 -5.38
CA SER A 175 2.90 -6.67 -4.72
C SER A 175 3.60 -6.29 -3.40
N ILE A 176 3.22 -5.15 -2.84
CA ILE A 176 3.52 -4.78 -1.45
C ILE A 176 2.49 -5.41 -0.51
N ILE A 177 1.22 -5.33 -0.86
CA ILE A 177 0.12 -5.91 -0.10
C ILE A 177 -0.73 -6.78 -1.03
N GLY A 178 -1.40 -7.77 -0.46
CA GLY A 178 -2.30 -8.63 -1.23
C GLY A 178 -1.55 -9.63 -2.12
N THR A 179 -1.95 -9.72 -3.38
CA THR A 179 -1.67 -10.82 -4.28
C THR A 179 -0.99 -10.42 -5.58
N ASP A 180 -1.22 -9.20 -6.06
CA ASP A 180 -0.63 -8.69 -7.30
C ASP A 180 -0.67 -7.15 -7.33
N SER A 181 -0.05 -6.56 -8.34
CA SER A 181 -0.04 -5.11 -8.56
C SER A 181 -0.27 -4.77 -10.03
N TYR A 182 -0.74 -3.56 -10.33
CA TYR A 182 -0.91 -3.11 -11.70
C TYR A 182 0.43 -3.12 -12.43
N SER A 183 0.46 -3.65 -13.65
CA SER A 183 1.59 -3.48 -14.55
C SER A 183 1.08 -2.98 -15.90
N GLY A 184 1.48 -1.76 -16.25
CA GLY A 184 1.17 -1.23 -17.56
C GLY A 184 2.04 -1.88 -18.63
N THR A 185 1.54 -1.81 -19.87
CA THR A 185 2.26 -2.24 -21.06
C THR A 185 2.17 -1.13 -22.11
N THR A 186 2.97 -1.22 -23.17
CA THR A 186 2.94 -0.23 -24.25
C THR A 186 1.53 0.04 -24.77
N ASN A 187 1.09 1.30 -24.71
CA ASN A 187 -0.23 1.79 -25.09
C ASN A 187 -1.40 1.20 -24.27
N SER A 188 -1.15 0.86 -23.01
CA SER A 188 -2.16 0.27 -22.12
C SER A 188 -2.28 1.05 -20.82
N TYR A 189 -3.51 1.29 -20.37
CA TYR A 189 -3.82 2.04 -19.16
C TYR A 189 -5.25 1.80 -18.69
N LEU A 190 -5.61 2.38 -17.54
CA LEU A 190 -6.96 2.36 -17.01
C LEU A 190 -7.58 3.74 -17.04
N THR A 191 -8.90 3.79 -17.14
CA THR A 191 -9.71 5.01 -17.03
C THR A 191 -10.80 4.84 -15.99
N TYR A 192 -11.04 5.88 -15.20
CA TYR A 192 -12.01 5.88 -14.11
C TYR A 192 -12.79 7.22 -14.06
N PRO A 193 -14.13 7.20 -13.92
CA PRO A 193 -14.92 8.43 -13.81
C PRO A 193 -14.72 9.10 -12.44
N ILE A 194 -14.35 10.38 -12.41
CA ILE A 194 -13.88 11.04 -11.18
C ILE A 194 -14.87 11.99 -10.51
N ALA A 195 -16.06 12.20 -11.06
CA ALA A 195 -16.96 13.26 -10.58
C ALA A 195 -17.27 13.18 -9.07
N SER A 196 -17.28 11.98 -8.48
CA SER A 196 -17.51 11.75 -7.04
C SER A 196 -16.27 11.92 -6.15
N LEU A 197 -15.09 12.14 -6.74
CA LEU A 197 -13.79 12.17 -6.07
C LEU A 197 -13.19 13.57 -5.96
N LEU A 198 -13.82 14.57 -6.59
CA LEU A 198 -13.29 15.92 -6.71
C LEU A 198 -13.56 16.77 -5.45
N SER A 199 -12.53 17.44 -4.97
CA SER A 199 -12.58 18.36 -3.83
C SER A 199 -11.57 19.49 -3.98
N SER A 200 -11.69 20.55 -3.18
CA SER A 200 -10.73 21.67 -3.19
C SER A 200 -9.36 21.29 -2.62
N GLU A 201 -9.27 20.15 -1.95
CA GLU A 201 -8.04 19.52 -1.51
C GLU A 201 -8.03 18.07 -1.97
N PHE A 202 -6.86 17.52 -2.27
CA PHE A 202 -6.76 16.19 -2.87
C PHE A 202 -5.44 15.53 -2.47
N THR A 203 -5.48 14.24 -2.20
CA THR A 203 -4.26 13.42 -2.07
C THR A 203 -4.42 12.17 -2.91
N ALA A 204 -3.35 11.77 -3.60
CA ALA A 204 -3.19 10.40 -4.09
C ALA A 204 -1.95 9.79 -3.44
N ALA A 205 -2.05 8.52 -3.06
CA ALA A 205 -0.97 7.75 -2.49
C ALA A 205 -1.01 6.31 -3.00
N PHE A 206 0.17 5.74 -3.27
CA PHE A 206 0.33 4.39 -3.80
C PHE A 206 1.77 3.91 -3.62
N TRP A 207 1.95 2.59 -3.66
CA TRP A 207 3.27 1.99 -3.80
C TRP A 207 3.64 1.92 -5.27
N TYR A 208 4.90 2.25 -5.57
CA TYR A 208 5.40 2.37 -6.93
C TYR A 208 6.75 1.69 -7.09
N LYS A 209 6.84 0.72 -7.99
CA LYS A 209 8.10 0.07 -8.36
C LYS A 209 8.48 0.48 -9.77
N VAL A 210 9.43 1.42 -9.87
CA VAL A 210 9.74 2.09 -11.13
C VAL A 210 10.37 1.14 -12.15
N ASN A 211 9.89 1.22 -13.39
CA ASN A 211 10.54 0.62 -14.55
C ASN A 211 11.40 1.68 -15.27
N PRO A 212 12.69 1.42 -15.56
CA PRO A 212 13.56 2.35 -16.28
C PRO A 212 13.08 2.72 -17.68
N SER A 213 12.14 1.94 -18.27
CA SER A 213 11.67 2.10 -19.65
C SER A 213 10.13 2.01 -19.75
N PRO A 214 9.45 2.98 -20.39
CA PRO A 214 10.02 4.14 -21.08
C PRO A 214 10.64 5.14 -20.11
N ASP A 215 11.40 6.11 -20.63
CA ASP A 215 12.03 7.17 -19.81
C ASP A 215 11.09 8.34 -19.51
N ARG A 216 9.88 8.32 -20.08
CA ARG A 216 8.79 9.27 -19.85
C ARG A 216 7.48 8.50 -19.79
N ALA A 217 6.70 8.72 -18.73
CA ALA A 217 5.38 8.11 -18.58
C ALA A 217 4.45 8.98 -17.72
N GLY A 218 3.16 8.97 -18.03
CA GLY A 218 2.13 9.48 -17.13
C GLY A 218 1.77 8.39 -16.13
N ILE A 219 1.60 8.75 -14.86
CA ILE A 219 1.31 7.79 -13.77
C ILE A 219 -0.15 7.92 -13.37
N LEU A 220 -0.58 9.14 -13.04
CA LEU A 220 -1.95 9.44 -12.65
C LEU A 220 -2.33 10.82 -13.22
N VAL A 221 -3.31 10.86 -14.11
CA VAL A 221 -3.63 12.06 -14.89
C VAL A 221 -5.12 12.35 -14.87
N VAL A 222 -5.46 13.58 -14.54
CA VAL A 222 -6.80 14.18 -14.65
C VAL A 222 -6.66 15.51 -15.39
N GLY A 223 -7.43 15.69 -16.45
CA GLY A 223 -7.50 16.94 -17.20
C GLY A 223 -8.82 17.06 -17.92
N ASP A 224 -9.08 18.22 -18.50
CA ASP A 224 -10.26 18.52 -19.31
C ASP A 224 -10.02 18.29 -20.81
N ASP A 225 -8.86 18.70 -21.33
CA ASP A 225 -8.49 18.50 -22.73
C ASP A 225 -6.97 18.36 -22.97
N GLU A 226 -6.56 18.31 -24.25
CA GLU A 226 -5.16 18.24 -24.70
C GLU A 226 -4.56 19.61 -25.08
N THR A 227 -5.37 20.68 -25.05
CA THR A 227 -5.02 22.02 -25.52
C THR A 227 -4.04 22.69 -24.57
N ASP A 228 -4.30 22.59 -23.27
CA ASP A 228 -3.45 23.13 -22.22
C ASP A 228 -3.43 22.23 -20.97
N ARG A 229 -3.06 22.79 -19.81
CA ARG A 229 -2.96 22.05 -18.53
C ARG A 229 -3.54 22.85 -17.37
N ASN A 230 -4.43 23.79 -17.67
CA ASN A 230 -4.95 24.72 -16.68
C ASN A 230 -6.01 24.08 -15.76
N GLN A 231 -6.50 22.88 -16.06
CA GLN A 231 -7.46 22.15 -15.24
C GLN A 231 -6.91 20.78 -14.81
N GLY A 232 -7.23 20.32 -13.60
CA GLY A 232 -6.86 19.00 -13.07
C GLY A 232 -5.40 18.88 -12.65
N PHE A 233 -4.84 17.67 -12.69
CA PHE A 233 -3.44 17.41 -12.36
C PHE A 233 -2.82 16.34 -13.27
N ARG A 234 -1.49 16.36 -13.38
CA ARG A 234 -0.71 15.29 -14.00
C ARG A 234 0.44 14.90 -13.09
N LEU A 235 0.38 13.71 -12.54
CA LEU A 235 1.52 13.03 -11.93
C LEU A 235 2.19 12.18 -13.01
N PHE A 236 3.47 12.40 -13.23
CA PHE A 236 4.22 11.75 -14.30
C PHE A 236 5.70 11.67 -13.94
N ARG A 237 6.45 10.95 -14.75
CA ARG A 237 7.90 10.84 -14.61
C ARG A 237 8.64 11.14 -15.90
N GLU A 238 9.84 11.67 -15.74
CA GLU A 238 10.81 11.92 -16.81
C GLU A 238 12.21 11.60 -16.31
N GLY A 239 13.06 11.03 -17.17
CA GLY A 239 14.43 10.74 -16.80
C GLY A 239 15.18 9.93 -17.83
N ASN A 240 15.87 8.89 -17.36
CA ASN A 240 16.64 7.95 -18.17
C ASN A 240 16.68 6.57 -17.47
N GLY A 241 17.46 5.63 -18.00
CA GLY A 241 17.52 4.27 -17.46
C GLY A 241 18.11 4.11 -16.05
N ALA A 242 18.77 5.15 -15.51
CA ALA A 242 19.35 5.14 -14.16
C ALA A 242 18.56 6.00 -13.15
N GLU A 243 17.89 7.04 -13.63
CA GLU A 243 17.21 8.03 -12.77
C GLU A 243 15.85 8.37 -13.35
N GLN A 244 14.81 8.35 -12.51
CA GLN A 244 13.44 8.73 -12.89
C GLN A 244 12.89 9.77 -11.92
N ARG A 245 12.71 11.01 -12.38
CA ARG A 245 12.16 12.09 -11.55
C ARG A 245 10.65 12.05 -11.59
N ILE A 246 10.02 12.01 -10.41
CA ILE A 246 8.56 12.16 -10.27
C ILE A 246 8.23 13.65 -10.23
N LYS A 247 7.24 14.05 -11.02
CA LYS A 247 6.84 15.43 -11.21
C LYS A 247 5.33 15.55 -11.16
N LEU A 248 4.87 16.68 -10.65
CA LEU A 248 3.45 17.03 -10.59
C LEU A 248 3.22 18.37 -11.30
N ASN A 249 2.18 18.40 -12.12
CA ASN A 249 1.61 19.62 -12.70
C ASN A 249 0.17 19.78 -12.20
N VAL A 250 -0.19 20.97 -11.72
CA VAL A 250 -1.53 21.26 -11.20
C VAL A 250 -2.12 22.45 -11.95
N GLY A 251 -3.30 22.26 -12.54
CA GLY A 251 -4.08 23.29 -13.20
C GLY A 251 -4.90 24.10 -12.20
N ILE A 252 -4.80 25.43 -12.28
CA ILE A 252 -5.45 26.39 -11.37
C ILE A 252 -6.41 27.35 -12.10
N GLY A 253 -6.92 26.93 -13.25
CA GLY A 253 -7.97 27.57 -14.03
C GLY A 253 -7.47 28.39 -15.21
N THR A 254 -6.61 29.38 -14.97
CA THR A 254 -6.01 30.22 -16.04
C THR A 254 -4.53 29.98 -16.28
N ALA A 255 -3.94 29.10 -15.47
CA ALA A 255 -2.52 28.77 -15.48
C ALA A 255 -2.29 27.38 -14.87
N GLU A 256 -1.03 26.96 -14.85
CA GLU A 256 -0.55 25.72 -14.27
C GLU A 256 0.60 26.00 -13.29
N VAL A 257 0.80 25.10 -12.32
CA VAL A 257 1.91 25.13 -11.36
C VAL A 257 2.72 23.85 -11.48
N TRP A 258 4.05 24.00 -11.54
CA TRP A 258 5.02 22.90 -11.64
C TRP A 258 5.63 22.59 -10.27
N ASN A 259 5.60 21.31 -9.90
CA ASN A 259 6.37 20.75 -8.81
C ASN A 259 7.29 19.66 -9.38
N ASP A 260 8.53 20.04 -9.64
CA ASP A 260 9.58 19.12 -10.06
C ASP A 260 10.14 18.43 -8.80
N GLY A 261 9.45 17.38 -8.33
CA GLY A 261 9.81 16.56 -7.17
C GLY A 261 11.16 15.86 -7.33
N ASP A 262 11.39 14.74 -6.66
CA ASP A 262 12.71 14.09 -6.66
C ASP A 262 12.82 12.83 -7.54
N VAL A 263 14.04 12.31 -7.61
CA VAL A 263 14.44 11.13 -8.38
C VAL A 263 14.25 9.87 -7.54
N ILE A 264 13.61 8.86 -8.13
CA ILE A 264 13.63 7.50 -7.60
C ILE A 264 14.91 6.80 -8.09
N ASP A 265 15.62 6.14 -7.17
CA ASP A 265 16.74 5.26 -7.49
C ASP A 265 16.23 4.00 -8.19
N VAL A 266 16.43 3.94 -9.50
CA VAL A 266 15.99 2.81 -10.32
C VAL A 266 16.86 1.57 -10.06
N ALA A 267 18.11 1.74 -9.63
CA ALA A 267 19.05 0.64 -9.41
C ALA A 267 18.73 -0.14 -8.12
N ALA A 268 18.13 0.53 -7.13
CA ALA A 268 17.62 -0.14 -5.93
C ALA A 268 16.58 -1.21 -6.30
N GLY A 269 15.73 -0.94 -7.31
CA GLY A 269 14.70 -1.88 -7.74
C GLY A 269 13.66 -2.18 -6.66
N GLU A 270 13.53 -1.29 -5.68
CA GLU A 270 12.63 -1.41 -4.53
C GLU A 270 11.33 -0.65 -4.76
N TRP A 271 10.33 -0.97 -3.95
CA TRP A 271 9.08 -0.22 -3.88
C TRP A 271 9.29 1.11 -3.15
N VAL A 272 8.74 2.19 -3.71
CA VAL A 272 8.70 3.50 -3.08
C VAL A 272 7.24 3.90 -2.89
N HIS A 273 6.87 4.29 -1.68
CA HIS A 273 5.56 4.87 -1.45
C HIS A 273 5.54 6.30 -1.97
N VAL A 274 4.82 6.54 -3.07
CA VAL A 274 4.67 7.85 -3.69
C VAL A 274 3.34 8.44 -3.26
N ALA A 275 3.38 9.64 -2.70
CA ALA A 275 2.17 10.42 -2.47
C ALA A 275 2.34 11.85 -3.00
N PHE A 276 1.24 12.47 -3.38
CA PHE A 276 1.19 13.92 -3.55
C PHE A 276 -0.06 14.49 -2.94
N THR A 277 0.05 15.70 -2.42
CA THR A 277 -1.06 16.46 -1.86
C THR A 277 -1.23 17.76 -2.61
N ILE A 278 -2.48 18.18 -2.77
CA ILE A 278 -2.89 19.46 -3.34
C ILE A 278 -3.79 20.08 -2.29
N SER A 279 -3.29 21.09 -1.57
CA SER A 279 -4.11 21.93 -0.70
C SER A 279 -4.61 23.15 -1.46
N GLN A 280 -5.30 24.06 -0.79
CA GLN A 280 -5.70 25.33 -1.39
C GLN A 280 -4.51 26.27 -1.68
N THR A 281 -3.34 26.05 -1.07
CA THR A 281 -2.21 26.99 -1.10
C THR A 281 -0.89 26.37 -1.57
N GLN A 282 -0.77 25.05 -1.64
CA GLN A 282 0.45 24.39 -2.11
C GLN A 282 0.16 22.99 -2.66
N CYS A 283 1.07 22.48 -3.48
CA CYS A 283 1.14 21.06 -3.83
C CYS A 283 2.49 20.47 -3.38
N THR A 284 2.47 19.29 -2.77
CA THR A 284 3.66 18.64 -2.20
C THR A 284 3.78 17.20 -2.69
N ILE A 285 5.00 16.75 -3.01
CA ILE A 285 5.32 15.36 -3.36
C ILE A 285 6.08 14.72 -2.19
N PHE A 286 5.75 13.48 -1.87
CA PHE A 286 6.37 12.69 -0.81
C PHE A 286 6.85 11.34 -1.34
N PHE A 287 8.02 10.89 -0.87
CA PHE A 287 8.51 9.53 -1.02
C PHE A 287 8.69 8.91 0.36
N ASN A 288 8.12 7.72 0.59
CA ASN A 288 8.24 6.99 1.86
C ASN A 288 7.88 7.85 3.08
N GLY A 289 6.87 8.72 2.94
CA GLY A 289 6.42 9.65 3.99
C GLY A 289 7.22 10.94 4.11
N VAL A 290 8.37 11.04 3.45
CA VAL A 290 9.27 12.21 3.49
C VAL A 290 8.89 13.22 2.41
N GLU A 291 8.82 14.51 2.76
CA GLU A 291 8.58 15.57 1.80
C GLU A 291 9.78 15.72 0.85
N MET A 292 9.54 15.50 -0.44
CA MET A 292 10.53 15.71 -1.49
C MET A 292 10.55 17.17 -1.95
N ARG A 293 9.36 17.76 -2.14
CA ARG A 293 9.21 19.14 -2.58
C ARG A 293 7.80 19.66 -2.39
N SER A 294 7.68 20.86 -1.81
CA SER A 294 6.45 21.67 -1.85
C SER A 294 6.56 22.86 -2.80
N SER A 295 5.47 23.19 -3.50
CA SER A 295 5.37 24.33 -4.41
C SER A 295 4.09 25.14 -4.13
N PRO A 296 4.16 26.48 -4.05
CA PRO A 296 3.01 27.31 -3.73
C PRO A 296 2.01 27.36 -4.88
N LEU A 297 0.72 27.29 -4.55
CA LEU A 297 -0.39 27.52 -5.46
C LEU A 297 -0.93 28.94 -5.26
N THR A 298 -1.23 29.63 -6.37
CA THR A 298 -1.83 30.98 -6.33
C THR A 298 -3.36 30.95 -6.36
N ALA A 299 -3.94 29.78 -6.64
CA ALA A 299 -5.36 29.46 -6.53
C ALA A 299 -5.51 27.94 -6.33
N ALA A 300 -6.67 27.48 -5.88
CA ALA A 300 -6.97 26.06 -5.75
C ALA A 300 -6.97 25.36 -7.13
N VAL A 301 -6.84 24.04 -7.13
CA VAL A 301 -6.99 23.23 -8.34
C VAL A 301 -8.35 23.48 -9.00
N ASP A 302 -8.35 23.69 -10.31
CA ASP A 302 -9.57 23.85 -11.09
C ASP A 302 -9.94 22.51 -11.73
N TRP A 303 -11.13 22.02 -11.43
CA TRP A 303 -11.66 20.76 -11.98
C TRP A 303 -12.65 20.96 -13.13
N THR A 304 -12.81 22.18 -13.63
CA THR A 304 -13.71 22.47 -14.75
C THR A 304 -13.41 21.52 -15.91
N GLY A 305 -14.43 20.83 -16.44
CA GLY A 305 -14.27 19.89 -17.56
C GLY A 305 -13.52 18.59 -17.25
N CYS A 306 -13.04 18.37 -16.02
CA CYS A 306 -12.36 17.14 -15.64
C CYS A 306 -13.38 16.03 -15.34
N GLU A 307 -13.45 15.00 -16.19
CA GLU A 307 -14.45 13.93 -16.06
C GLU A 307 -13.84 12.55 -15.77
N THR A 308 -12.61 12.31 -16.24
CA THR A 308 -11.95 10.99 -16.19
C THR A 308 -10.53 11.09 -15.65
N MET A 309 -10.15 10.12 -14.81
CA MET A 309 -8.78 9.86 -14.40
C MET A 309 -8.19 8.74 -15.23
N THR A 310 -6.96 8.95 -15.69
CA THR A 310 -6.13 7.94 -16.34
C THR A 310 -5.08 7.43 -15.36
N ILE A 311 -4.94 6.11 -15.24
CA ILE A 311 -3.94 5.43 -14.39
C ILE A 311 -2.99 4.65 -15.31
N GLY A 312 -1.68 4.87 -15.15
CA GLY A 312 -0.62 4.21 -15.91
C GLY A 312 -0.36 4.80 -17.31
N ALA A 313 -0.86 6.01 -17.59
CA ALA A 313 -0.56 6.76 -18.82
C ALA A 313 -0.86 8.25 -18.70
N GLY A 314 -0.45 9.02 -19.72
CA GLY A 314 -0.90 10.39 -19.94
C GLY A 314 -2.31 10.50 -20.53
N GLY A 315 -2.88 9.41 -21.03
CA GLY A 315 -4.27 9.37 -21.54
C GLY A 315 -4.56 10.38 -22.64
N GLU A 316 -5.83 10.75 -22.80
CA GLU A 316 -6.26 11.72 -23.82
C GLU A 316 -5.76 13.15 -23.52
N THR A 317 -5.47 13.50 -22.27
CA THR A 317 -5.21 14.89 -21.85
C THR A 317 -3.73 15.21 -21.60
N PHE A 318 -2.82 14.24 -21.74
CA PHE A 318 -1.38 14.48 -21.52
C PHE A 318 -0.42 13.65 -22.41
N SER A 319 -0.94 12.70 -23.21
CA SER A 319 -0.09 11.87 -24.09
C SER A 319 0.64 12.66 -25.19
N TYR A 320 0.13 13.85 -25.58
CA TYR A 320 0.74 14.70 -26.61
C TYR A 320 2.18 15.12 -26.31
N TRP A 321 2.62 15.01 -25.04
CA TRP A 321 3.99 15.28 -24.62
C TRP A 321 4.83 14.02 -24.34
N ASN A 322 4.51 12.92 -25.06
CA ASN A 322 5.22 11.65 -25.03
C ASN A 322 5.19 10.93 -23.65
N HIS A 323 4.11 11.12 -22.90
CA HIS A 323 3.84 10.41 -21.64
C HIS A 323 2.83 9.28 -21.88
N LEU A 324 3.19 8.33 -22.77
CA LEU A 324 2.20 7.45 -23.41
C LEU A 324 1.67 6.33 -22.52
N SER A 325 2.55 5.60 -21.81
CA SER A 325 2.18 4.50 -20.91
C SER A 325 3.30 4.26 -19.91
N ASP A 326 2.97 3.82 -18.71
CA ASP A 326 3.92 3.44 -17.69
C ASP A 326 4.02 1.93 -17.55
N ASN A 327 5.23 1.37 -17.70
CA ASN A 327 5.48 -0.05 -17.49
C ASN A 327 5.91 -0.39 -16.05
N SER A 328 5.81 0.59 -15.14
CA SER A 328 6.10 0.42 -13.72
C SER A 328 4.98 -0.31 -13.01
N ALA A 329 5.29 -0.91 -11.86
CA ALA A 329 4.27 -1.51 -11.02
C ALA A 329 3.62 -0.45 -10.11
N ILE A 330 2.29 -0.47 -9.99
CA ILE A 330 1.52 0.40 -9.10
C ILE A 330 0.68 -0.49 -8.19
N ASP A 331 0.75 -0.27 -6.89
CA ASP A 331 0.02 -1.03 -5.89
C ASP A 331 -0.66 -0.09 -4.88
N GLU A 332 -1.75 -0.54 -4.28
CA GLU A 332 -2.46 0.16 -3.20
C GLU A 332 -2.85 1.63 -3.51
N LEU A 333 -3.41 1.90 -4.70
CA LEU A 333 -3.80 3.27 -5.06
C LEU A 333 -4.98 3.76 -4.22
N ARG A 334 -4.71 4.76 -3.38
CA ARG A 334 -5.70 5.42 -2.51
C ARG A 334 -5.83 6.89 -2.87
N LEU A 335 -7.06 7.40 -2.91
CA LEU A 335 -7.35 8.82 -3.10
C LEU A 335 -8.14 9.38 -1.92
N PHE A 336 -7.84 10.63 -1.57
CA PHE A 336 -8.42 11.32 -0.43
C PHE A 336 -8.98 12.67 -0.84
N ASN A 337 -10.09 13.06 -0.21
CA ASN A 337 -10.73 14.36 -0.39
C ASN A 337 -10.14 15.47 0.52
N LYS A 338 -8.91 15.25 0.99
CA LYS A 338 -8.16 16.10 1.92
C LYS A 338 -6.69 16.12 1.50
N ALA A 339 -5.99 17.21 1.78
CA ALA A 339 -4.54 17.26 1.70
C ALA A 339 -3.95 16.63 2.99
N LEU A 340 -3.40 15.42 2.90
CA LEU A 340 -2.81 14.74 4.04
C LEU A 340 -1.52 15.45 4.51
N THR A 341 -1.24 15.37 5.80
CA THR A 341 0.04 15.76 6.39
C THR A 341 1.09 14.67 6.21
N ALA A 342 2.37 15.01 6.36
CA ALA A 342 3.45 14.02 6.34
C ALA A 342 3.23 12.91 7.39
N GLY A 343 2.75 13.28 8.59
CA GLY A 343 2.39 12.32 9.64
C GLY A 343 1.26 11.38 9.23
N GLU A 344 0.17 11.89 8.64
CA GLU A 344 -0.93 11.05 8.15
C GLU A 344 -0.49 10.10 7.01
N ILE A 345 0.42 10.54 6.14
CA ILE A 345 0.99 9.68 5.09
C ILE A 345 1.87 8.60 5.71
N GLN A 346 2.70 8.96 6.69
CA GLN A 346 3.55 8.01 7.41
C GLN A 346 2.70 6.99 8.18
N ASP A 347 1.63 7.41 8.86
CA ASP A 347 0.70 6.53 9.55
C ASP A 347 0.07 5.51 8.59
N MET A 348 -0.33 5.95 7.38
CA MET A 348 -0.84 5.05 6.36
C MET A 348 0.22 4.03 5.91
N ILE A 349 1.47 4.45 5.66
CA ILE A 349 2.58 3.54 5.34
C ILE A 349 2.75 2.53 6.47
N ASN A 350 2.73 2.97 7.72
CA ASN A 350 2.94 2.13 8.89
C ASN A 350 1.81 1.11 9.11
N VAL A 351 0.57 1.50 8.86
CA VAL A 351 -0.60 0.62 8.95
C VAL A 351 -0.59 -0.45 7.84
N THR A 352 -0.15 -0.08 6.64
CA THR A 352 -0.25 -0.92 5.44
C THR A 352 1.01 -1.77 5.21
N ASN A 353 2.19 -1.24 5.51
CA ASN A 353 3.48 -1.89 5.38
C ASN A 353 4.34 -1.64 6.63
N PRO A 354 4.01 -2.29 7.76
CA PRO A 354 4.68 -2.05 9.03
C PRO A 354 6.17 -2.43 8.96
N TYR A 355 7.02 -1.53 9.44
CA TYR A 355 8.45 -1.80 9.60
C TYR A 355 8.69 -3.09 10.39
N GLN A 356 9.63 -3.89 9.89
CA GLN A 356 10.07 -5.11 10.55
C GLN A 356 11.49 -4.87 11.09
N PRO A 357 11.71 -5.08 12.41
CA PRO A 357 13.04 -4.94 13.01
C PRO A 357 14.10 -5.71 12.22
N LYS A 358 15.11 -5.00 11.73
CA LYS A 358 16.16 -5.57 10.86
C LYS A 358 17.18 -6.38 11.66
N TYR A 359 17.43 -5.98 12.90
CA TYR A 359 18.46 -6.50 13.80
C TYR A 359 17.90 -6.98 15.15
N GLY A 360 16.58 -6.90 15.37
CA GLY A 360 15.93 -7.25 16.63
C GLY A 360 15.83 -6.09 17.62
N GLU A 361 15.94 -4.87 17.13
CA GLU A 361 15.68 -3.63 17.86
C GLU A 361 14.22 -3.55 18.36
N THR A 362 14.04 -2.82 19.45
CA THR A 362 12.76 -2.48 20.09
C THR A 362 12.36 -1.02 19.88
N PHE A 363 13.27 -0.21 19.33
CA PHE A 363 13.04 1.17 18.89
C PHE A 363 13.89 1.43 17.65
N TYR A 364 13.35 2.13 16.66
CA TYR A 364 14.12 2.62 15.53
C TYR A 364 13.61 3.97 15.03
N MET A 365 14.47 4.97 15.07
CA MET A 365 14.19 6.31 14.58
C MET A 365 15.27 6.71 13.57
N PRO A 366 14.97 6.67 12.25
CA PRO A 366 15.94 7.02 11.21
C PRO A 366 16.19 8.53 11.14
N PHE A 367 15.22 9.37 11.51
CA PHE A 367 15.29 10.83 11.35
C PHE A 367 15.26 11.34 9.89
N ASP A 368 14.67 10.56 9.00
CA ASP A 368 14.35 10.91 7.62
C ASP A 368 13.21 11.96 7.54
N GLY A 369 13.46 13.17 8.02
CA GLY A 369 12.52 14.30 7.99
C GLY A 369 11.35 14.21 8.98
N ASN A 370 11.32 13.20 9.86
CA ASN A 370 10.38 13.11 10.98
C ASN A 370 11.02 12.45 12.22
N ASN A 371 10.36 12.54 13.39
CA ASN A 371 10.83 11.97 14.66
C ASN A 371 9.95 10.79 15.12
N THR A 372 9.59 9.89 14.19
CA THR A 372 8.73 8.73 14.48
C THR A 372 9.57 7.51 14.79
N ASP A 373 9.21 6.79 15.86
CA ASP A 373 9.72 5.44 16.09
C ASP A 373 8.99 4.46 15.17
N LEU A 374 9.71 3.80 14.26
CA LEU A 374 9.14 2.87 13.29
C LEU A 374 8.68 1.54 13.91
N ILE A 375 8.90 1.30 15.21
CA ILE A 375 8.43 0.08 15.87
C ILE A 375 7.09 0.30 16.57
N SER A 376 7.00 1.33 17.40
CA SER A 376 5.76 1.66 18.10
C SER A 376 4.85 2.61 17.32
N TYR A 377 5.37 3.24 16.26
CA TYR A 377 4.71 4.30 15.47
C TYR A 377 4.32 5.53 16.26
N ASN A 378 4.91 5.72 17.44
CA ASN A 378 4.74 6.96 18.20
C ASN A 378 5.75 8.00 17.72
N GLU A 379 5.29 9.25 17.64
CA GLU A 379 6.17 10.39 17.39
C GLU A 379 6.79 10.88 18.71
N ALA A 380 8.08 11.23 18.68
CA ALA A 380 8.74 11.86 19.81
C ALA A 380 8.20 13.28 20.04
N THR A 381 8.09 13.68 21.31
CA THR A 381 7.71 15.05 21.64
C THR A 381 8.90 15.98 21.44
N VAL A 382 8.71 17.00 20.61
CA VAL A 382 9.71 18.06 20.39
C VAL A 382 9.67 19.09 21.51
N VAL A 383 10.82 19.35 22.13
CA VAL A 383 11.02 20.46 23.08
C VAL A 383 11.93 21.49 22.42
N GLY A 384 11.51 22.76 22.40
CA GLY A 384 12.25 23.84 21.75
C GLY A 384 12.05 23.86 20.23
N THR A 385 13.13 24.06 19.49
CA THR A 385 13.15 24.14 18.02
C THR A 385 14.26 23.27 17.46
N THR A 386 14.04 21.96 17.42
CA THR A 386 14.91 21.01 16.70
C THR A 386 14.72 21.15 15.19
N GLY A 387 15.61 20.55 14.40
CA GLY A 387 15.48 20.52 12.94
C GLY A 387 16.05 19.24 12.35
N PHE A 388 16.22 19.26 11.03
CA PHE A 388 16.90 18.22 10.28
C PHE A 388 18.12 18.81 9.56
N ALA A 389 19.16 18.00 9.37
CA ALA A 389 20.49 18.45 8.96
C ALA A 389 20.60 18.76 7.45
N GLY A 390 19.72 18.21 6.62
CA GLY A 390 19.84 18.19 5.16
C GLY A 390 20.99 17.29 4.67
N GLU A 391 21.50 16.43 5.54
CA GLU A 391 22.49 15.40 5.28
C GLU A 391 22.31 14.25 6.29
N SER A 392 22.77 13.06 5.94
CA SER A 392 22.63 11.87 6.79
C SER A 392 23.83 10.93 6.63
N ALA A 393 23.93 9.93 7.51
CA ALA A 393 24.77 8.75 7.31
C ALA A 393 24.05 7.73 6.41
N LEU A 394 22.75 7.54 6.62
CA LEU A 394 21.88 6.70 5.80
C LEU A 394 20.55 7.41 5.50
N GLY A 395 19.81 6.94 4.51
CA GLY A 395 18.53 7.54 4.16
C GLY A 395 18.69 8.94 3.57
N SER A 396 17.89 9.88 4.03
CA SER A 396 17.63 11.19 3.42
C SER A 396 17.95 12.37 4.33
N ASP A 397 17.85 12.20 5.66
CA ASP A 397 18.14 13.28 6.61
C ASP A 397 18.54 12.73 7.98
N ALA A 398 18.97 13.62 8.89
CA ALA A 398 19.36 13.29 10.25
C ALA A 398 18.81 14.32 11.23
N PHE A 399 18.63 13.93 12.50
CA PHE A 399 18.24 14.84 13.57
C PHE A 399 19.31 15.91 13.75
N ALA A 400 18.92 17.19 13.63
CA ALA A 400 19.76 18.32 13.95
C ALA A 400 19.40 18.91 15.32
N GLY A 401 20.29 18.66 16.29
CA GLY A 401 20.18 19.27 17.61
C GLY A 401 20.39 20.78 17.55
N ALA A 402 19.72 21.51 18.44
CA ALA A 402 19.78 22.96 18.53
C ALA A 402 19.83 23.42 19.99
N ALA A 403 20.26 24.67 20.22
CA ALA A 403 20.30 25.24 21.56
C ALA A 403 18.95 25.13 22.26
N ASP A 404 18.97 24.68 23.53
CA ASP A 404 17.79 24.51 24.38
C ASP A 404 16.67 23.63 23.77
N SER A 405 17.04 22.74 22.85
CA SER A 405 16.10 21.91 22.09
C SER A 405 16.49 20.43 22.11
N TYR A 406 15.50 19.54 22.15
CA TYR A 406 15.68 18.09 22.22
C TYR A 406 14.36 17.35 21.97
N LEU A 407 14.43 16.02 21.90
CA LEU A 407 13.24 15.16 21.84
C LEU A 407 13.04 14.41 23.16
N THR A 408 11.79 14.13 23.50
CA THR A 408 11.44 13.20 24.58
C THR A 408 10.57 12.05 24.08
N PHE A 409 10.80 10.87 24.65
CA PHE A 409 10.09 9.64 24.27
C PHE A 409 9.84 8.75 25.50
N PRO A 410 8.65 8.14 25.66
CA PRO A 410 8.36 7.21 26.77
C PRO A 410 9.23 5.96 26.74
N THR A 411 9.72 5.49 27.89
CA THR A 411 10.64 4.32 27.93
C THR A 411 9.94 2.96 27.99
N GLU A 412 8.61 2.92 27.98
CA GLU A 412 7.85 1.67 28.08
C GLU A 412 8.14 0.76 26.87
N GLY A 413 8.52 -0.49 27.15
CA GLY A 413 8.80 -1.50 26.12
C GLY A 413 10.17 -1.37 25.43
N LEU A 414 10.92 -0.28 25.63
CA LEU A 414 12.18 -0.05 24.91
C LEU A 414 13.34 -0.88 25.46
N PHE A 415 13.46 -0.97 26.79
CA PHE A 415 14.64 -1.53 27.46
C PHE A 415 14.34 -2.82 28.21
N GLY A 416 15.35 -3.69 28.37
CA GLY A 416 15.32 -4.88 29.21
C GLY A 416 16.12 -4.72 30.51
N GLU A 417 16.44 -5.84 31.17
CA GLU A 417 17.45 -5.87 32.26
C GLU A 417 18.87 -5.59 31.73
N GLU A 418 19.04 -5.78 30.42
CA GLU A 418 20.19 -5.42 29.61
C GLU A 418 19.68 -4.57 28.43
N PHE A 419 20.55 -3.80 27.81
CA PHE A 419 20.17 -3.04 26.62
C PHE A 419 21.38 -2.67 25.77
N SER A 420 21.09 -2.25 24.55
CA SER A 420 22.07 -1.63 23.66
C SER A 420 21.45 -0.45 22.92
N THR A 421 22.26 0.51 22.52
CA THR A 421 21.84 1.55 21.59
C THR A 421 22.90 1.69 20.51
N VAL A 422 22.49 1.84 19.25
CA VAL A 422 23.37 2.04 18.10
C VAL A 422 22.83 3.22 17.30
N PHE A 423 23.68 4.16 16.91
CA PHE A 423 23.31 5.31 16.10
C PHE A 423 24.54 5.90 15.41
N TRP A 424 24.31 6.60 14.30
CA TRP A 424 25.32 7.43 13.65
C TRP A 424 25.35 8.82 14.27
N TYR A 425 26.55 9.35 14.47
CA TYR A 425 26.75 10.61 15.15
C TYR A 425 27.79 11.47 14.43
N LYS A 426 27.37 12.67 14.01
CA LYS A 426 28.25 13.70 13.45
C LYS A 426 28.44 14.79 14.49
N VAL A 427 29.59 14.75 15.16
CA VAL A 427 29.83 15.61 16.32
C VAL A 427 30.01 17.08 15.92
N ASN A 428 29.36 17.97 16.65
CA ASN A 428 29.62 19.41 16.58
C ASN A 428 30.75 19.79 17.55
N PRO A 429 31.76 20.58 17.12
CA PRO A 429 32.80 21.13 18.00
C PRO A 429 32.29 21.86 19.24
N GLY A 430 31.11 22.47 19.16
CA GLY A 430 30.43 23.16 20.24
C GLY A 430 29.01 22.60 20.49
N PRO A 431 28.46 22.72 21.71
CA PRO A 431 29.14 23.07 22.97
C PRO A 431 30.25 22.07 23.33
N ASP A 432 31.08 22.34 24.35
CA ASP A 432 32.11 21.40 24.81
C ASP A 432 31.57 20.31 25.75
N ARG A 433 30.28 20.40 26.11
CA ARG A 433 29.53 19.47 26.95
C ARG A 433 28.10 19.38 26.46
N ALA A 434 27.58 18.17 26.29
CA ALA A 434 26.18 17.94 25.93
C ALA A 434 25.74 16.53 26.34
N GLY A 435 24.46 16.37 26.69
CA GLY A 435 23.85 15.04 26.75
C GLY A 435 23.45 14.58 25.35
N ILE A 436 23.59 13.30 25.06
CA ILE A 436 23.27 12.71 23.74
C ILE A 436 22.00 11.86 23.87
N LEU A 437 22.03 10.88 24.78
CA LEU A 437 20.91 10.01 25.06
C LEU A 437 20.83 9.77 26.57
N VAL A 438 19.75 10.22 27.18
CA VAL A 438 19.62 10.23 28.63
C VAL A 438 18.30 9.62 29.05
N VAL A 439 18.38 8.64 29.95
CA VAL A 439 17.24 8.09 30.68
C VAL A 439 17.56 8.22 32.16
N GLY A 440 16.81 9.05 32.86
CA GLY A 440 16.96 9.26 34.30
C GLY A 440 15.62 9.30 35.01
N ASN A 441 15.64 9.31 36.33
CA ASN A 441 14.44 9.57 37.11
C ASN A 441 14.25 11.07 37.34
N ASN A 442 13.04 11.47 37.76
CA ASN A 442 12.68 12.87 37.97
C ASN A 442 13.29 13.48 39.24
N ILE A 443 14.39 12.91 39.75
CA ILE A 443 15.15 13.45 40.87
C ILE A 443 16.41 14.12 40.31
N PRO A 444 16.49 15.46 40.32
CA PRO A 444 17.69 16.17 39.85
C PRO A 444 18.96 15.70 40.55
N GLU A 445 20.06 15.64 39.81
CA GLU A 445 21.38 15.17 40.26
C GLU A 445 21.42 13.73 40.79
N ASN A 446 20.42 12.91 40.46
CA ASN A 446 20.47 11.47 40.74
C ASN A 446 21.03 10.71 39.54
N ARG A 447 22.14 10.00 39.75
CA ARG A 447 22.80 9.15 38.74
C ARG A 447 22.69 7.65 39.02
N SER A 448 22.04 7.26 40.10
CA SER A 448 21.95 5.85 40.51
C SER A 448 20.83 5.07 39.80
N GLN A 449 20.00 5.74 39.00
CA GLN A 449 18.97 5.13 38.15
C GLN A 449 19.17 5.50 36.69
N GLY A 450 18.87 4.60 35.76
CA GLY A 450 18.95 4.81 34.32
C GLY A 450 20.37 4.99 33.80
N PHE A 451 20.52 5.62 32.65
CA PHE A 451 21.83 5.88 32.03
C PHE A 451 21.93 7.28 31.44
N ARG A 452 23.17 7.76 31.30
CA ARG A 452 23.49 8.97 30.53
C ARG A 452 24.61 8.69 29.58
N LEU A 453 24.32 8.78 28.29
CA LEU A 453 25.31 8.88 27.23
C LEU A 453 25.48 10.36 26.89
N PHE A 454 26.69 10.86 27.01
CA PHE A 454 26.98 12.30 26.90
C PHE A 454 28.41 12.51 26.41
N ARG A 455 28.74 13.75 26.09
CA ARG A 455 30.10 14.14 25.67
C ARG A 455 30.67 15.26 26.50
N GLU A 456 31.99 15.25 26.63
CA GLU A 456 32.79 16.31 27.23
C GLU A 456 34.11 16.46 26.46
N GLY A 457 34.56 17.68 26.19
CA GLY A 457 35.81 17.88 25.48
C GLY A 457 36.16 19.33 25.17
N SER A 458 36.49 19.58 23.91
CA SER A 458 36.94 20.86 23.38
C SER A 458 36.51 21.00 21.91
N ALA A 459 36.81 22.14 21.29
CA ALA A 459 36.52 22.36 19.88
C ALA A 459 37.24 21.39 18.92
N THR A 460 38.25 20.65 19.36
CA THR A 460 38.98 19.69 18.51
C THR A 460 38.73 18.23 18.86
N GLU A 461 38.38 17.94 20.11
CA GLU A 461 38.27 16.57 20.60
C GLU A 461 37.09 16.47 21.55
N GLN A 462 36.20 15.50 21.32
CA GLN A 462 35.01 15.26 22.13
C GLN A 462 35.02 13.81 22.63
N ARG A 463 35.10 13.62 23.96
CA ARG A 463 35.04 12.28 24.57
C ARG A 463 33.60 11.86 24.76
N ILE A 464 33.23 10.68 24.26
CA ILE A 464 31.94 10.05 24.53
C ILE A 464 32.04 9.24 25.81
N LYS A 465 31.11 9.47 26.72
CA LYS A 465 31.12 8.92 28.07
C LYS A 465 29.75 8.34 28.39
N LEU A 466 29.76 7.23 29.12
CA LEU A 466 28.56 6.57 29.60
C LEU A 466 28.57 6.52 31.13
N ASN A 467 27.45 6.88 31.73
CA ASN A 467 27.15 6.70 33.14
C ASN A 467 25.97 5.74 33.27
N VAL A 468 26.11 4.69 34.10
CA VAL A 468 25.06 3.69 34.36
C VAL A 468 24.72 3.66 35.84
N GLY A 469 23.45 3.84 36.18
CA GLY A 469 22.93 3.78 37.54
C GLY A 469 22.59 2.35 37.96
N THR A 470 23.06 1.94 39.14
CA THR A 470 22.94 0.58 39.67
C THR A 470 22.26 0.55 41.04
N GLU A 471 21.12 1.25 41.16
CA GLU A 471 20.26 1.42 42.34
C GLU A 471 20.83 2.33 43.43
N THR A 472 21.97 1.95 44.02
CA THR A 472 22.60 2.70 45.12
C THR A 472 23.95 3.29 44.75
N ALA A 473 24.43 3.00 43.53
CA ALA A 473 25.71 3.43 43.01
C ALA A 473 25.60 3.79 41.53
N GLU A 474 26.73 4.19 40.95
CA GLU A 474 26.87 4.50 39.54
C GLU A 474 28.20 3.94 39.03
N VAL A 475 28.27 3.63 37.74
CA VAL A 475 29.48 3.20 37.04
C VAL A 475 29.76 4.14 35.88
N TRP A 476 31.03 4.52 35.73
CA TRP A 476 31.51 5.40 34.68
C TRP A 476 32.32 4.61 33.66
N ASN A 477 32.03 4.85 32.38
CA ASN A 477 32.81 4.39 31.25
C ASN A 477 33.23 5.61 30.42
N ASP A 478 34.50 6.00 30.54
CA ASP A 478 35.09 7.17 29.90
C ASP A 478 35.56 6.86 28.47
N GLY A 479 34.69 6.27 27.64
CA GLY A 479 34.93 5.65 26.32
C GLY A 479 35.93 6.31 25.35
N GLY A 480 35.49 6.53 24.11
CA GLY A 480 36.34 6.99 23.01
C GLY A 480 36.39 8.51 22.87
N VAL A 481 37.35 9.01 22.09
CA VAL A 481 37.43 10.43 21.67
C VAL A 481 37.17 10.53 20.17
N ILE A 482 36.30 11.44 19.77
CA ILE A 482 36.03 11.80 18.38
C ILE A 482 36.82 13.08 18.05
N ASP A 483 37.48 13.10 16.89
CA ASP A 483 38.05 14.31 16.31
C ASP A 483 36.93 15.19 15.76
N ALA A 484 36.61 16.27 16.48
CA ALA A 484 35.54 17.18 16.10
C ALA A 484 35.88 18.03 14.86
N THR A 485 37.15 18.07 14.45
CA THR A 485 37.59 18.81 13.25
C THR A 485 37.44 18.00 11.97
N ALA A 486 37.28 16.67 12.07
CA ALA A 486 37.08 15.81 10.92
C ALA A 486 35.73 16.07 10.24
N GLY A 487 34.69 16.36 11.04
CA GLY A 487 33.34 16.56 10.52
C GLY A 487 32.78 15.32 9.84
N GLU A 488 33.18 14.13 10.30
CA GLU A 488 32.78 12.83 9.74
C GLU A 488 31.75 12.14 10.63
N TRP A 489 30.95 11.28 10.03
CA TRP A 489 30.04 10.39 10.75
C TRP A 489 30.82 9.29 11.51
N VAL A 490 30.44 9.05 12.76
CA VAL A 490 30.95 7.95 13.58
C VAL A 490 29.76 7.17 14.12
N GLN A 491 29.71 5.87 13.87
CA GLN A 491 28.71 5.02 14.51
C GLN A 491 29.11 4.83 15.97
N ILE A 492 28.23 5.22 16.88
CA ILE A 492 28.37 5.00 18.32
C ILE A 492 27.45 3.85 18.70
N ALA A 493 28.00 2.87 19.39
CA ALA A 493 27.20 1.87 20.09
C ALA A 493 27.56 1.82 21.57
N VAL A 494 26.55 1.60 22.42
CA VAL A 494 26.76 1.21 23.81
C VAL A 494 26.01 -0.07 24.10
N THR A 495 26.61 -0.94 24.91
CA THR A 495 25.95 -2.14 25.43
C THR A 495 26.07 -2.17 26.94
N VAL A 496 24.98 -2.52 27.62
CA VAL A 496 24.91 -2.64 29.07
C VAL A 496 24.32 -4.01 29.37
N SER A 497 25.20 -4.93 29.76
CA SER A 497 24.84 -6.25 30.26
C SER A 497 24.62 -6.23 31.77
N LEU A 498 24.30 -7.37 32.37
CA LEU A 498 24.22 -7.50 33.84
C LEU A 498 25.56 -7.27 34.54
N THR A 499 26.68 -7.35 33.82
CA THR A 499 28.03 -7.36 34.40
C THR A 499 28.99 -6.34 33.80
N LYS A 500 28.65 -5.71 32.68
CA LYS A 500 29.53 -4.77 31.97
C LYS A 500 28.75 -3.70 31.23
N CYS A 501 29.35 -2.52 31.12
CA CYS A 501 28.96 -1.51 30.14
C CYS A 501 30.12 -1.22 29.19
N THR A 502 29.87 -1.19 27.89
CA THR A 502 30.90 -1.05 26.86
C THR A 502 30.50 0.03 25.85
N VAL A 503 31.46 0.85 25.43
CA VAL A 503 31.31 1.87 24.38
C VAL A 503 32.10 1.43 23.15
N TYR A 504 31.50 1.54 21.97
CA TYR A 504 32.10 1.18 20.68
C TYR A 504 32.01 2.34 19.70
N PHE A 505 33.03 2.48 18.86
CA PHE A 505 32.99 3.34 17.66
C PHE A 505 33.23 2.50 16.41
N ASN A 506 32.39 2.65 15.39
CA ASN A 506 32.55 2.02 14.09
C ASN A 506 32.79 0.49 14.19
N GLY A 507 32.00 -0.18 15.04
CA GLY A 507 32.14 -1.62 15.32
C GLY A 507 33.27 -2.01 16.30
N VAL A 508 34.15 -1.08 16.69
CA VAL A 508 35.34 -1.36 17.51
C VAL A 508 35.12 -0.93 18.97
N GLU A 509 35.44 -1.83 19.91
CA GLU A 509 35.39 -1.53 21.34
C GLU A 509 36.38 -0.42 21.71
N MET A 510 35.88 0.64 22.35
CA MET A 510 36.69 1.74 22.87
C MET A 510 37.06 1.51 24.33
N LEU A 511 36.08 1.13 25.16
CA LEU A 511 36.28 0.84 26.57
C LEU A 511 35.14 -0.01 27.11
N SER A 512 35.47 -1.02 27.91
CA SER A 512 34.54 -1.81 28.71
C SER A 512 34.80 -1.61 30.20
N SER A 513 33.74 -1.46 30.99
CA SER A 513 33.79 -1.25 32.45
C SER A 513 32.89 -2.26 33.16
N ASP A 514 33.38 -2.82 34.26
CA ASP A 514 32.63 -3.80 35.05
C ASP A 514 31.48 -3.14 35.84
N LEU A 515 30.32 -3.79 35.84
CA LEU A 515 29.16 -3.45 36.64
C LEU A 515 29.07 -4.42 37.83
N SER A 516 28.86 -3.87 39.03
CA SER A 516 28.59 -4.67 40.22
C SER A 516 27.15 -5.20 40.28
N LYS A 517 26.24 -4.59 39.51
CA LYS A 517 24.83 -4.94 39.36
C LYS A 517 24.33 -4.38 38.02
N GLY A 518 23.29 -4.99 37.45
CA GLY A 518 22.60 -4.46 36.28
C GLY A 518 22.00 -3.07 36.52
N ILE A 519 21.59 -2.42 35.42
CA ILE A 519 20.98 -1.09 35.45
C ILE A 519 19.69 -1.07 36.26
N ASP A 520 19.44 0.02 36.99
CA ASP A 520 18.20 0.24 37.73
C ASP A 520 17.30 1.25 37.00
N TRP A 521 16.13 0.82 36.55
CA TRP A 521 15.15 1.66 35.87
C TRP A 521 14.14 2.36 36.81
N THR A 522 14.32 2.28 38.13
CA THR A 522 13.35 2.83 39.09
C THR A 522 13.06 4.32 38.86
N GLY A 523 11.82 4.63 38.49
CA GLY A 523 11.39 6.02 38.23
C GLY A 523 11.87 6.60 36.90
N CYS A 524 12.55 5.82 36.06
CA CYS A 524 12.92 6.19 34.71
C CYS A 524 11.73 5.92 33.78
N THR A 525 11.13 7.00 33.24
CA THR A 525 9.91 6.90 32.41
C THR A 525 10.03 7.63 31.07
N THR A 526 11.10 8.42 30.90
CA THR A 526 11.30 9.26 29.72
C THR A 526 12.76 9.18 29.29
N MET A 527 12.95 8.96 27.99
CA MET A 527 14.21 9.10 27.30
C MET A 527 14.29 10.49 26.69
N THR A 528 15.43 11.14 26.84
CA THR A 528 15.78 12.42 26.20
C THR A 528 16.82 12.14 25.11
N ILE A 529 16.56 12.63 23.90
CA ILE A 529 17.46 12.51 22.74
C ILE A 529 17.96 13.90 22.36
N GLY A 530 19.27 14.06 22.23
CA GLY A 530 19.92 15.33 21.87
C GLY A 530 20.08 16.34 23.01
N ALA A 531 19.91 15.92 24.28
CA ALA A 531 20.22 16.75 25.43
C ALA A 531 20.40 15.94 26.73
N GLY A 532 20.86 16.60 27.79
CA GLY A 532 20.75 16.07 29.16
C GLY A 532 19.33 16.18 29.76
N GLY A 533 18.46 17.01 29.19
CA GLY A 533 17.07 17.18 29.62
C GLY A 533 16.91 17.57 31.10
N GLU A 534 15.76 17.25 31.68
CA GLU A 534 15.47 17.56 33.08
C GLU A 534 16.31 16.74 34.08
N THR A 535 16.83 15.58 33.66
CA THR A 535 17.46 14.61 34.56
C THR A 535 18.99 14.62 34.52
N PHE A 536 19.60 15.34 33.56
CA PHE A 536 21.06 15.44 33.42
C PHE A 536 21.57 16.81 32.95
N SER A 537 20.77 17.88 32.94
CA SER A 537 21.22 19.23 32.51
C SER A 537 22.29 19.89 33.40
N TYR A 538 22.57 19.33 34.59
CA TYR A 538 23.62 19.85 35.46
C TYR A 538 25.02 19.64 34.85
N TRP A 539 26.00 20.38 35.37
CA TRP A 539 27.36 20.48 34.81
C TRP A 539 27.41 20.92 33.34
N ASN A 540 26.37 21.64 32.89
CA ASN A 540 26.19 22.17 31.53
C ASN A 540 26.02 21.11 30.42
N HIS A 541 25.51 19.91 30.73
CA HIS A 541 25.09 18.94 29.71
C HIS A 541 23.69 19.30 29.20
N LEU A 542 23.57 20.47 28.59
CA LEU A 542 22.30 21.00 28.07
C LEU A 542 21.95 20.29 26.74
N SER A 543 21.62 21.04 25.70
CA SER A 543 21.36 20.52 24.35
C SER A 543 22.64 20.21 23.59
N ASP A 544 22.62 19.15 22.80
CA ASP A 544 23.63 18.83 21.80
C ASP A 544 23.31 19.54 20.48
N SER A 545 24.34 20.07 19.82
CA SER A 545 24.22 20.69 18.48
C SER A 545 24.80 19.81 17.37
N SER A 546 25.11 18.56 17.71
CA SER A 546 25.53 17.50 16.79
C SER A 546 24.33 16.92 16.02
N PHE A 547 24.64 16.10 15.02
CA PHE A 547 23.63 15.35 14.27
C PHE A 547 23.58 13.90 14.72
N LEU A 548 22.37 13.36 14.83
CA LEU A 548 22.09 11.97 15.16
C LEU A 548 21.29 11.35 14.01
N ASP A 549 21.65 10.14 13.63
CA ASP A 549 21.01 9.40 12.56
C ASP A 549 20.89 7.92 12.94
N GLU A 550 19.89 7.21 12.41
CA GLU A 550 19.68 5.78 12.59
C GLU A 550 19.65 5.30 14.06
N LEU A 551 18.90 5.98 14.94
CA LEU A 551 18.85 5.61 16.36
C LEU A 551 18.08 4.31 16.58
N ARG A 552 18.82 3.23 16.89
CA ARG A 552 18.30 1.91 17.25
C ARG A 552 18.49 1.63 18.75
N ILE A 553 17.47 1.05 19.39
CA ILE A 553 17.55 0.55 20.78
C ILE A 553 17.20 -0.92 20.79
N PHE A 554 17.91 -1.68 21.62
CA PHE A 554 17.72 -3.11 21.81
C PHE A 554 17.46 -3.38 23.30
N ASN A 555 16.55 -4.28 23.61
CA ASN A 555 16.29 -4.74 24.97
C ASN A 555 17.24 -5.87 25.42
N THR A 556 18.36 -6.04 24.70
CA THR A 556 19.42 -7.01 24.96
C THR A 556 20.79 -6.34 24.87
N ALA A 557 21.80 -6.91 25.53
CA ALA A 557 23.19 -6.53 25.32
C ALA A 557 23.73 -7.22 24.05
N LEU A 558 23.96 -6.44 23.00
CA LEU A 558 24.55 -6.94 21.76
C LEU A 558 26.00 -7.36 21.98
N SER A 559 26.41 -8.38 21.26
CA SER A 559 27.81 -8.78 21.15
C SER A 559 28.58 -7.83 20.22
N GLN A 560 29.91 -7.82 20.34
CA GLN A 560 30.76 -7.06 19.43
C GLN A 560 30.56 -7.50 17.96
N GLU A 561 30.31 -8.78 17.70
CA GLU A 561 30.08 -9.29 16.35
C GLU A 561 28.76 -8.75 15.75
N GLU A 562 27.70 -8.64 16.57
CA GLU A 562 26.44 -8.02 16.14
C GLU A 562 26.61 -6.52 15.87
N ILE A 563 27.32 -5.79 16.73
CA ILE A 563 27.61 -4.35 16.49
C ILE A 563 28.42 -4.17 15.21
N GLN A 564 29.45 -5.01 15.00
CA GLN A 564 30.25 -4.98 13.78
C GLN A 564 29.41 -5.31 12.55
N THR A 565 28.46 -6.26 12.66
CA THR A 565 27.54 -6.61 11.57
C THR A 565 26.64 -5.44 11.20
N ILE A 566 26.12 -4.69 12.18
CA ILE A 566 25.32 -3.49 11.93
C ILE A 566 26.18 -2.44 11.23
N TYR A 567 27.37 -2.13 11.76
CA TYR A 567 28.30 -1.18 11.14
C TYR A 567 28.65 -1.54 9.69
N ASP A 568 29.00 -2.80 9.42
CA ASP A 568 29.37 -3.24 8.08
C ASP A 568 28.20 -3.20 7.08
N ALA A 569 26.97 -3.32 7.57
CA ALA A 569 25.76 -3.24 6.77
C ALA A 569 25.31 -1.80 6.51
N GLU A 570 25.77 -0.82 7.30
CA GLU A 570 25.29 0.57 7.27
C GLU A 570 26.35 1.59 6.80
N LYS A 571 27.63 1.23 6.71
CA LYS A 571 28.73 2.16 6.39
C LYS A 571 28.93 2.50 4.91
#